data_AF-W2SXR3-F1
#
_entry.id   AF-W2SXR3-F1
#
_cell.length_a   1.000
_cell.length_b   1.000
_cell.length_c   1.000
_cell.angle_alpha   90.00
_cell.angle_beta   90.00
_cell.angle_gamma   90.00
#
_symmetry.space_group_name_H-M   'P 1'
#
loop_
_entity.id
_entity.type
_entity.pdbx_description
1 polymer ?
#
loop_
_entity_poly.entity_id
_entity_poly.type
_entity_poly.pdbx_seq_one_letter_code
_entity_poly.pdbx_strand_id
1 'polypeptide(L)'
;MVSRTVSIQDEKTWGCAHQSLAKSPFLSLMIQQADRGVVNPNHCIEEWIDERVDVILYERFFNWEIMAGNYLMILLEMLIPESIDEYRACEEYWVNATEYETYMATVMCVRQALGATRIWPGKIRIYRKLQAFARDGWATDEK
;
A
#
# COMPACT_ATOMS: atom_id res chain seq x y z
N MET A 1 17.42 18.86 -24.90
CA MET A 1 16.13 18.16 -25.10
C MET A 1 16.39 16.68 -24.89
N VAL A 2 16.25 16.18 -23.66
CA VAL A 2 16.34 14.74 -23.37
C VAL A 2 14.94 14.34 -22.95
N SER A 3 14.23 13.70 -23.87
CA SER A 3 12.94 13.08 -23.58
C SER A 3 13.19 11.96 -22.58
N ARG A 4 12.71 12.13 -21.34
CA ARG A 4 12.47 11.00 -20.45
C ARG A 4 10.99 10.70 -20.55
N THR A 5 10.68 9.73 -21.40
CA THR A 5 9.37 9.10 -21.48
C THR A 5 9.09 8.44 -20.13
N VAL A 6 8.23 9.04 -19.32
CA VAL A 6 7.56 8.31 -18.24
C VAL A 6 6.51 7.45 -18.95
N SER A 7 6.55 6.14 -18.74
CA SER A 7 5.59 5.21 -19.33
C SER A 7 4.17 5.61 -18.91
N ILE A 8 3.42 6.20 -19.85
CA ILE A 8 1.98 6.43 -19.73
C ILE A 8 1.35 5.04 -19.83
N GLN A 9 0.98 4.43 -18.71
CA GLN A 9 0.40 3.09 -18.72
C GLN A 9 -1.12 3.05 -18.89
N ASP A 10 -1.88 4.16 -18.71
CA ASP A 10 -3.26 4.24 -19.21
C ASP A 10 -3.87 5.65 -19.05
N GLU A 11 -4.32 6.31 -20.12
CA GLU A 11 -4.97 7.63 -20.04
C GLU A 11 -6.35 7.58 -19.36
N LYS A 12 -7.02 6.43 -19.34
CA LYS A 12 -8.40 6.31 -18.81
C LYS A 12 -8.47 6.31 -17.28
N THR A 13 -7.59 5.57 -16.61
CA THR A 13 -7.54 5.51 -15.13
C THR A 13 -7.11 6.85 -14.53
N TRP A 14 -6.17 7.54 -15.19
CA TRP A 14 -5.75 8.90 -14.81
C TRP A 14 -6.74 9.97 -15.27
N GLY A 15 -7.52 9.71 -16.32
CA GLY A 15 -8.58 10.61 -16.81
C GLY A 15 -9.68 10.87 -15.78
N CYS A 16 -10.08 9.87 -14.99
CA CYS A 16 -10.98 10.08 -13.85
C CYS A 16 -10.29 10.87 -12.72
N ALA A 17 -9.04 10.50 -12.37
CA ALA A 17 -8.29 11.16 -11.30
C ALA A 17 -8.10 12.66 -11.55
N HIS A 18 -7.87 13.06 -12.81
CA HIS A 18 -7.68 14.45 -13.21
C HIS A 18 -8.98 15.28 -13.18
N GLN A 19 -10.16 14.65 -13.31
CA GLN A 19 -11.46 15.33 -13.18
C GLN A 19 -11.90 15.56 -11.73
N SER A 20 -11.32 14.82 -10.77
CA SER A 20 -11.84 14.73 -9.40
C SER A 20 -10.92 15.30 -8.32
N LEU A 21 -9.59 15.35 -8.54
CA LEU A 21 -8.69 16.17 -7.70
C LEU A 21 -9.11 17.66 -7.67
N ALA A 22 -9.87 18.10 -8.67
CA ALA A 22 -10.47 19.43 -8.74
C ALA A 22 -11.86 19.56 -8.07
N LYS A 23 -12.50 18.48 -7.64
CA LYS A 23 -13.89 18.45 -7.14
C LYS A 23 -14.05 17.95 -5.69
N SER A 24 -13.05 17.29 -5.13
CA SER A 24 -13.09 16.86 -3.73
C SER A 24 -12.88 18.04 -2.78
N PRO A 25 -13.72 18.24 -1.75
CA PRO A 25 -13.42 19.19 -0.67
C PRO A 25 -12.26 18.71 0.23
N PHE A 26 -11.84 17.45 0.09
CA PHE A 26 -10.74 16.83 0.82
C PHE A 26 -9.48 16.74 -0.06
N LEU A 27 -8.35 17.17 0.50
CA LEU A 27 -7.04 17.03 -0.15
C LEU A 27 -6.56 15.58 0.00
N SER A 28 -6.55 14.83 -1.11
CA SER A 28 -6.00 13.47 -1.15
C SER A 28 -4.61 13.48 -1.79
N LEU A 29 -3.59 13.00 -1.06
CA LEU A 29 -2.25 12.80 -1.59
C LEU A 29 -2.06 11.33 -1.98
N MET A 30 -1.81 11.08 -3.25
CA MET A 30 -1.46 9.74 -3.74
C MET A 30 0.05 9.60 -3.91
N ILE A 31 0.62 8.63 -3.23
CA ILE A 31 2.04 8.26 -3.35
C ILE A 31 2.11 6.97 -4.16
N GLN A 32 2.69 7.00 -5.35
CA GLN A 32 2.96 5.82 -6.18
C GLN A 32 4.47 5.47 -6.18
N GLN A 33 4.81 4.18 -6.12
CA GLN A 33 6.19 3.69 -6.25
C GLN A 33 6.43 3.33 -7.73
N ALA A 34 7.67 3.44 -8.20
CA ALA A 34 8.01 3.31 -9.62
C ALA A 34 7.76 1.90 -10.20
N ASP A 35 7.57 0.91 -9.35
CA ASP A 35 7.37 -0.50 -9.70
C ASP A 35 5.89 -0.93 -9.61
N ARG A 36 4.95 0.01 -9.78
CA ARG A 36 3.51 -0.25 -9.65
C ARG A 36 2.72 0.04 -10.91
N GLY A 37 1.89 -0.92 -11.32
CA GLY A 37 0.95 -0.81 -12.42
C GLY A 37 -0.51 -0.81 -11.96
N VAL A 38 -1.43 -0.50 -12.88
CA VAL A 38 -2.88 -0.42 -12.63
C VAL A 38 -3.52 -1.82 -12.71
N VAL A 39 -4.39 -2.17 -11.76
CA VAL A 39 -5.08 -3.49 -11.73
C VAL A 39 -6.39 -3.48 -12.52
N ASN A 40 -7.04 -2.32 -12.60
CA ASN A 40 -8.39 -2.22 -13.13
C ASN A 40 -8.58 -0.89 -13.89
N PRO A 41 -8.21 -0.83 -15.17
CA PRO A 41 -8.19 0.42 -15.94
C PRO A 41 -9.59 0.96 -16.29
N ASN A 42 -10.64 0.15 -16.12
CA ASN A 42 -12.03 0.52 -16.42
C ASN A 42 -12.80 1.07 -15.20
N HIS A 43 -12.13 1.25 -14.07
CA HIS A 43 -12.73 1.74 -12.83
C HIS A 43 -12.01 3.02 -12.38
N CYS A 44 -12.77 3.97 -11.86
CA CYS A 44 -12.23 5.25 -11.41
C CYS A 44 -11.72 5.13 -9.95
N ILE A 45 -10.64 5.86 -9.62
CA ILE A 45 -9.92 5.73 -8.34
C ILE A 45 -10.80 5.99 -7.10
N GLU A 46 -11.85 6.77 -7.28
CA GLU A 46 -12.84 7.16 -6.29
C GLU A 46 -13.57 5.97 -5.67
N GLU A 47 -13.74 4.87 -6.41
CA GLU A 47 -14.35 3.65 -5.90
C GLU A 47 -13.54 3.00 -4.78
N TRP A 48 -12.24 3.29 -4.73
CA TRP A 48 -11.34 2.77 -3.71
C TRP A 48 -11.07 3.75 -2.57
N ILE A 49 -11.50 5.01 -2.71
CA ILE A 49 -11.43 6.00 -1.63
C ILE A 49 -12.50 5.65 -0.58
N ASP A 50 -12.09 5.57 0.68
CA ASP A 50 -12.96 5.24 1.81
C ASP A 50 -12.86 6.37 2.84
N GLU A 51 -13.91 7.18 2.93
CA GLU A 51 -13.99 8.35 3.83
C GLU A 51 -13.94 7.98 5.32
N ARG A 52 -14.03 6.69 5.66
CA ARG A 52 -13.99 6.22 7.05
C ARG A 52 -12.57 6.07 7.59
N VAL A 53 -11.55 6.22 6.75
CA VAL A 53 -10.13 6.03 7.09
C VAL A 53 -9.28 7.18 6.54
N ASP A 54 -8.14 7.44 7.18
CA ASP A 54 -7.25 8.53 6.76
C ASP A 54 -6.20 8.07 5.74
N VAL A 55 -5.79 6.80 5.82
CA VAL A 55 -4.77 6.21 4.94
C VAL A 55 -5.24 4.90 4.32
N ILE A 56 -4.98 4.73 3.03
CA ILE A 56 -5.33 3.51 2.30
C ILE A 56 -4.04 2.84 1.82
N LEU A 57 -3.87 1.59 2.23
CA LEU A 57 -2.78 0.71 1.84
C LEU A 57 -3.34 -0.52 1.12
N TYR A 58 -2.48 -1.30 0.48
CA TYR A 58 -2.85 -2.57 -0.13
C TYR A 58 -1.72 -3.58 -0.04
N GLU A 59 -2.06 -4.87 -0.17
CA GLU A 59 -1.09 -5.96 -0.18
C GLU A 59 -0.36 -6.07 -1.52
N ARG A 60 0.96 -6.28 -1.45
CA ARG A 60 1.79 -6.55 -2.63
C ARG A 60 1.54 -7.95 -3.20
N PHE A 61 1.85 -8.15 -4.47
CA PHE A 61 1.71 -9.45 -5.13
C PHE A 61 2.90 -10.34 -4.86
N PHE A 62 4.12 -9.84 -5.06
CA PHE A 62 5.31 -10.70 -5.07
C PHE A 62 5.76 -11.18 -3.69
N ASN A 63 5.40 -10.47 -2.63
CA ASN A 63 5.74 -10.84 -1.27
C ASN A 63 4.53 -10.70 -0.35
N TRP A 64 4.80 -10.84 0.94
CA TRP A 64 3.80 -10.67 1.99
C TRP A 64 3.67 -9.21 2.43
N GLU A 65 4.40 -8.24 1.90
CA GLU A 65 4.34 -6.86 2.40
C GLU A 65 2.99 -6.17 2.18
N ILE A 66 2.74 -5.18 3.03
CA ILE A 66 1.75 -4.13 2.80
C ILE A 66 2.49 -2.97 2.12
N MET A 67 1.85 -2.28 1.18
CA MET A 67 2.41 -1.12 0.48
C MET A 67 3.13 -0.19 1.46
N ALA A 68 4.34 0.22 1.07
CA ALA A 68 5.27 1.00 1.88
C ALA A 68 5.84 0.21 3.07
N GLY A 69 6.60 -0.86 2.75
CA GLY A 69 7.21 -1.78 3.72
C GLY A 69 8.08 -1.11 4.79
N ASN A 70 8.63 0.07 4.50
CA ASN A 70 9.38 0.88 5.46
C ASN A 70 8.53 1.44 6.62
N TYR A 71 7.20 1.38 6.55
CA TYR A 71 6.30 1.84 7.62
C TYR A 71 5.72 0.70 8.47
N LEU A 72 6.08 -0.57 8.24
CA LEU A 72 5.44 -1.71 8.91
C LEU A 72 5.49 -1.66 10.44
N MET A 73 6.64 -1.30 11.04
CA MET A 73 6.76 -1.16 12.49
C MET A 73 5.92 0.02 13.03
N ILE A 74 5.88 1.14 12.30
CA ILE A 74 5.07 2.31 12.63
C ILE A 74 3.57 1.96 12.57
N LEU A 75 3.16 1.16 11.57
CA LEU A 75 1.79 0.67 11.47
C LEU A 75 1.42 -0.19 12.67
N LEU A 76 2.31 -1.07 13.11
CA LEU A 76 2.06 -1.91 14.28
C LEU A 76 1.81 -1.05 15.54
N GLU A 77 2.71 -0.11 15.81
CA GLU A 77 2.61 0.83 16.93
C GLU A 77 1.34 1.70 16.87
N MET A 78 0.98 2.21 15.69
CA MET A 78 -0.18 3.08 15.51
C MET A 78 -1.52 2.33 15.63
N LEU A 79 -1.58 1.10 15.12
CA LEU A 79 -2.84 0.38 14.97
C LEU A 79 -3.21 -0.41 16.22
N ILE A 80 -2.23 -1.01 16.90
CA ILE A 80 -2.40 -1.87 18.08
C ILE A 80 -1.39 -1.51 19.18
N PRO A 81 -1.40 -0.27 19.72
CA PRO A 81 -0.43 0.19 20.71
C PRO A 81 -0.43 -0.63 22.02
N GLU A 82 -1.51 -1.36 22.30
CA GLU A 82 -1.62 -2.28 23.45
C GLU A 82 -0.75 -3.54 23.31
N SER A 83 -0.33 -3.87 22.08
CA SER A 83 0.38 -5.10 21.72
C SER A 83 1.90 -4.94 21.86
N ILE A 84 2.35 -4.57 23.07
CA ILE A 84 3.75 -4.21 23.34
C ILE A 84 4.68 -5.43 23.14
N ASP A 85 4.26 -6.62 23.54
CA ASP A 85 5.08 -7.83 23.43
C ASP A 85 5.29 -8.23 21.97
N GLU A 86 4.23 -8.16 21.16
CA GLU A 86 4.30 -8.38 19.71
C GLU A 86 5.18 -7.33 19.03
N TYR A 87 5.05 -6.06 19.42
CA TYR A 87 5.90 -4.99 18.90
C TYR A 87 7.38 -5.27 19.16
N ARG A 88 7.74 -5.63 20.40
CA ARG A 88 9.13 -5.91 20.78
C ARG A 88 9.69 -7.14 20.06
N ALA A 89 8.88 -8.18 19.88
CA ALA A 89 9.28 -9.36 19.12
C ALA A 89 9.55 -9.01 17.65
N CYS A 90 8.67 -8.22 17.01
CA CYS A 90 8.89 -7.80 15.62
C CYS A 90 10.07 -6.82 15.48
N GLU A 91 10.29 -5.97 16.49
CA GLU A 91 11.42 -5.04 16.55
C GLU A 91 12.76 -5.79 16.63
N GLU A 92 12.84 -6.87 17.40
CA GLU A 92 14.05 -7.70 17.46
C GLU A 92 14.42 -8.26 16.09
N TYR A 93 13.43 -8.77 15.34
CA TYR A 93 13.65 -9.21 13.96
C TYR A 93 14.10 -8.05 13.06
N TRP A 94 13.49 -6.87 13.22
CA TRP A 94 13.82 -5.69 12.41
C TRP A 94 15.23 -5.19 12.65
N VAL A 95 15.66 -5.06 13.91
CA VAL A 95 16.98 -4.53 14.29
C VAL A 95 18.10 -5.48 13.87
N ASN A 96 17.84 -6.79 13.90
CA ASN A 96 18.82 -7.81 13.52
C ASN A 96 18.78 -8.18 12.03
N ALA A 97 17.85 -7.64 11.25
CA ALA A 97 17.75 -7.94 9.83
C ALA A 97 18.92 -7.32 9.05
N THR A 98 19.64 -8.17 8.33
CA THR A 98 20.80 -7.78 7.52
C THR A 98 20.56 -7.91 6.02
N GLU A 99 19.55 -8.69 5.64
CA GLU A 99 19.25 -9.04 4.26
C GLU A 99 17.74 -9.20 4.04
N TYR A 100 17.33 -9.36 2.78
CA TYR A 100 15.92 -9.44 2.42
C TYR A 100 15.20 -10.62 3.09
N GLU A 101 15.86 -11.78 3.19
CA GLU A 101 15.28 -12.97 3.80
C GLU A 101 15.02 -12.77 5.31
N THR A 102 15.97 -12.17 6.02
CA THR A 102 15.81 -11.87 7.46
C THR A 102 14.79 -10.76 7.70
N TYR A 103 14.71 -9.76 6.81
CA TYR A 103 13.67 -8.73 6.84
C TYR A 103 12.25 -9.30 6.63
N MET A 104 12.08 -10.35 5.81
CA MET A 104 10.78 -11.01 5.66
C MET A 104 10.26 -11.58 6.98
N ALA A 105 11.12 -11.92 7.94
CA ALA A 105 10.69 -12.32 9.28
C ALA A 105 9.93 -11.19 9.99
N THR A 106 10.40 -9.94 9.90
CA THR A 106 9.70 -8.76 10.41
C THR A 106 8.35 -8.58 9.73
N VAL A 107 8.30 -8.69 8.40
CA VAL A 107 7.05 -8.55 7.62
C VAL A 107 6.02 -9.58 8.08
N MET A 108 6.44 -10.83 8.24
CA MET A 108 5.58 -11.92 8.69
C MET A 108 5.11 -11.72 10.13
N CYS A 109 6.01 -11.26 11.02
CA CYS A 109 5.68 -10.95 12.41
C CYS A 109 4.60 -9.86 12.51
N VAL A 110 4.79 -8.72 11.83
CA VAL A 110 3.82 -7.62 11.81
C VAL A 110 2.47 -8.08 11.26
N ARG A 111 2.47 -8.86 10.19
CA ARG A 111 1.22 -9.39 9.61
C ARG A 111 0.49 -10.35 10.52
N GLN A 112 1.23 -11.19 11.23
CA GLN A 112 0.66 -12.10 12.20
C GLN A 112 -0.01 -11.32 13.35
N ALA A 113 0.64 -10.25 13.82
CA ALA A 113 0.10 -9.38 14.87
C ALA A 113 -1.14 -8.60 14.42
N LEU A 114 -1.15 -8.03 13.20
CA LEU A 114 -2.34 -7.37 12.63
C LEU A 114 -3.49 -8.35 12.32
N GLY A 115 -3.16 -9.61 12.06
CA GLY A 115 -4.11 -10.69 11.85
C GLY A 115 -5.03 -10.50 10.64
N ALA A 116 -6.30 -10.86 10.80
CA ALA A 116 -7.32 -10.74 9.76
C ALA A 116 -7.90 -9.33 9.63
N THR A 117 -7.60 -8.42 10.56
CA THR A 117 -8.12 -7.06 10.58
C THR A 117 -7.53 -6.27 9.40
N ARG A 118 -8.41 -5.56 8.69
CA ARG A 118 -8.05 -4.77 7.50
C ARG A 118 -8.60 -3.36 7.50
N ILE A 119 -9.41 -3.01 8.49
CA ILE A 119 -10.03 -1.71 8.62
C ILE A 119 -9.89 -1.28 10.06
N TRP A 120 -9.26 -0.13 10.27
CA TRP A 120 -9.21 0.59 11.52
C TRP A 120 -9.90 1.94 11.28
N PRO A 121 -11.16 2.10 11.72
CA PRO A 121 -11.92 3.34 11.52
C PRO A 121 -11.16 4.56 12.03
N GLY A 122 -11.11 5.62 11.23
CA GLY A 122 -10.35 6.84 11.53
C GLY A 122 -8.84 6.65 11.58
N LYS A 123 -8.31 5.56 10.99
CA LYS A 123 -6.87 5.33 10.84
C LYS A 123 -6.57 4.84 9.43
N ILE A 124 -6.69 3.53 9.18
CA ILE A 124 -6.26 2.95 7.91
C ILE A 124 -7.20 1.87 7.38
N ARG A 125 -7.14 1.64 6.05
CA ARG A 125 -7.68 0.45 5.38
C ARG A 125 -6.60 -0.25 4.58
N ILE A 126 -6.58 -1.58 4.61
CA ILE A 126 -5.67 -2.43 3.84
C ILE A 126 -6.48 -3.27 2.84
N TYR A 127 -6.37 -2.96 1.54
CA TYR A 127 -6.94 -3.79 0.48
C TYR A 127 -6.17 -5.10 0.30
N ARG A 128 -6.90 -6.18 -0.02
CA ARG A 128 -6.27 -7.44 -0.40
C ARG A 128 -5.63 -7.34 -1.79
N LYS A 129 -4.79 -8.32 -2.11
CA LYS A 129 -4.30 -8.52 -3.48
C LYS A 129 -5.47 -8.51 -4.47
N LEU A 130 -5.30 -7.86 -5.62
CA LEU A 130 -6.30 -7.65 -6.68
C LEU A 130 -7.53 -6.78 -6.31
N GLN A 131 -7.65 -6.30 -5.08
CA GLN A 131 -8.79 -5.48 -4.66
C GLN A 131 -8.52 -3.98 -4.67
N ALA A 132 -7.24 -3.59 -4.78
CA ALA A 132 -6.83 -2.19 -4.88
C ALA A 132 -6.67 -1.74 -6.35
N PHE A 133 -6.59 -0.43 -6.56
CA PHE A 133 -6.39 0.18 -7.88
C PHE A 133 -5.00 -0.09 -8.48
N ALA A 134 -4.01 -0.46 -7.65
CA ALA A 134 -2.62 -0.69 -8.04
C ALA A 134 -2.12 -2.10 -7.65
N ARG A 135 -1.21 -2.65 -8.47
CA ARG A 135 -0.44 -3.89 -8.25
C ARG A 135 1.03 -3.69 -8.61
N ASP A 136 1.85 -4.69 -8.32
CA ASP A 136 3.23 -4.69 -8.78
C ASP A 136 3.30 -4.68 -10.32
N GLY A 137 4.15 -3.83 -10.88
CA GLY A 137 4.24 -3.50 -12.30
C GLY A 137 4.71 -4.66 -13.17
N TRP A 138 5.50 -5.59 -12.63
CA TRP A 138 5.85 -6.84 -13.31
C TRP A 138 4.62 -7.72 -13.57
N ALA A 139 3.56 -7.58 -12.77
CA ALA A 139 2.30 -8.28 -12.98
C ALA A 139 1.37 -7.55 -13.97
N THR A 140 1.71 -6.33 -14.39
CA THR A 140 1.02 -5.59 -15.47
C THR A 140 1.67 -5.71 -16.84
N ASP A 141 2.86 -6.31 -16.96
CA ASP A 141 3.46 -6.60 -18.26
C ASP A 141 2.67 -7.74 -18.93
N GLU A 142 1.66 -7.35 -19.70
CA GLU A 142 1.22 -8.15 -20.85
C GLU A 142 2.32 -8.08 -21.89
N LYS A 143 2.82 -9.25 -22.32
CA LYS A 143 3.57 -9.36 -23.57
C LYS A 143 2.66 -9.10 -24.76
#